data_AF-B0RFU1-F1
#
_entry.id   AF-B0RFU1-F1
#
_cell.length_a   1.000
_cell.length_b   1.000
_cell.length_c   1.000
_cell.angle_alpha   90.00
_cell.angle_beta   90.00
_cell.angle_gamma   90.00
#
_symmetry.space_group_name_H-M   'P 1'
#
loop_
_entity.id
_entity.type
_entity.pdbx_description
1 polymer ?
#
loop_
_entity_poly.entity_id
_entity_poly.type
_entity_poly.pdbx_seq_one_letter_code
_entity_poly.pdbx_strand_id
1 'polypeptide(L)'
;MAVALTAVVVSAVTAPAGREVAVVRFDPDQPLPVYMRDYFGGAETGSARFHGLTLVRLENDRSAYPHVRGECLSVQPSRAALESTMGGGCAAGAIGASAQFLVNFGAPEELRDVYPVGTALLFDLRGDAVHVRVDESSRVPSPTRPPR
;
A
#
# COMPACT_ATOMS: atom_id res chain seq x y z
N MET A 1 52.96 1.81 -22.83
CA MET A 1 52.08 0.73 -22.33
C MET A 1 51.01 1.39 -21.48
N ALA A 2 49.79 1.54 -22.00
CA ALA A 2 48.67 2.12 -21.26
C ALA A 2 47.73 0.98 -20.82
N VAL A 3 47.48 0.86 -19.52
CA VAL A 3 46.59 -0.13 -18.93
C VAL A 3 45.19 0.50 -18.87
N ALA A 4 44.27 0.01 -19.70
CA ALA A 4 42.88 0.41 -19.64
C ALA A 4 42.21 -0.32 -18.46
N LEU A 5 41.81 0.44 -17.43
CA LEU A 5 41.01 -0.05 -16.32
C LEU A 5 39.55 -0.17 -16.78
N THR A 6 39.08 -1.39 -17.02
CA THR A 6 37.66 -1.67 -17.29
C THR A 6 36.88 -1.56 -15.98
N ALA A 7 36.16 -0.46 -15.79
CA ALA A 7 35.24 -0.32 -14.67
C ALA A 7 33.95 -1.10 -14.97
N VAL A 8 33.64 -2.13 -14.18
CA VAL A 8 32.35 -2.82 -14.22
C VAL A 8 31.40 -2.08 -13.30
N VAL A 9 30.48 -1.30 -13.88
CA VAL A 9 29.39 -0.66 -13.13
C VAL A 9 28.30 -1.70 -12.94
N VAL A 10 28.23 -2.31 -11.75
CA VAL A 10 27.11 -3.16 -11.37
C VAL A 10 25.98 -2.24 -10.92
N SER A 11 25.04 -1.96 -11.82
CA SER A 11 23.79 -1.31 -11.46
C SER A 11 22.96 -2.27 -10.60
N ALA A 12 23.10 -2.18 -9.28
CA ALA A 12 22.17 -2.81 -8.37
C ALA A 12 20.82 -2.08 -8.51
N VAL A 13 19.94 -2.58 -9.38
CA VAL A 13 18.53 -2.22 -9.33
C VAL A 13 18.04 -2.73 -7.98
N THR A 14 17.93 -1.83 -7.01
CA THR A 14 17.31 -2.13 -5.72
C THR A 14 15.84 -2.41 -6.00
N ALA A 15 15.49 -3.69 -6.15
CA ALA A 15 14.11 -4.13 -6.13
C ALA A 15 13.47 -3.57 -4.85
N PRO A 16 12.24 -3.04 -4.92
CA PRO A 16 11.65 -2.43 -3.75
C PRO A 16 11.45 -3.53 -2.69
N ALA A 17 11.91 -3.27 -1.47
CA ALA A 17 11.96 -4.26 -0.40
C ALA A 17 10.58 -4.88 -0.12
N GLY A 18 10.55 -6.17 0.19
CA GLY A 18 9.33 -6.93 0.51
C GLY A 18 8.87 -7.87 -0.59
N ARG A 19 8.18 -8.95 -0.20
CA ARG A 19 7.68 -9.99 -1.11
C ARG A 19 6.27 -9.63 -1.59
N GLU A 20 6.02 -9.71 -2.90
CA GLU A 20 4.66 -9.57 -3.44
C GLU A 20 3.80 -10.76 -3.01
N VAL A 21 2.63 -10.45 -2.45
CA VAL A 21 1.68 -11.42 -1.90
C VAL A 21 0.34 -11.41 -2.63
N ALA A 22 0.02 -10.32 -3.34
CA ALA A 22 -1.19 -10.21 -4.14
C ALA A 22 -1.07 -9.15 -5.23
N VAL A 23 -1.87 -9.32 -6.28
CA VAL A 23 -2.18 -8.31 -7.28
C VAL A 23 -3.70 -8.18 -7.33
N VAL A 24 -4.22 -7.02 -6.91
CA VAL A 24 -5.65 -6.77 -6.73
C VAL A 24 -6.11 -5.80 -7.81
N ARG A 25 -7.00 -6.24 -8.70
CA ARG A 25 -7.59 -5.37 -9.72
C ARG A 25 -8.78 -4.60 -9.15
N PHE A 26 -8.93 -3.36 -9.60
CA PHE A 26 -10.14 -2.60 -9.33
C PHE A 26 -11.31 -3.13 -10.13
N ASP A 27 -12.47 -3.14 -9.48
CA ASP A 27 -13.76 -3.36 -10.12
C ASP A 27 -14.52 -2.02 -10.10
N PRO A 28 -14.85 -1.44 -11.26
CA PRO A 28 -15.57 -0.17 -11.33
C PRO A 28 -17.01 -0.28 -10.79
N ASP A 29 -17.59 -1.47 -10.79
CA ASP A 29 -18.95 -1.73 -10.32
C ASP A 29 -18.99 -2.17 -8.85
N GLN A 30 -17.83 -2.39 -8.22
CA GLN A 30 -17.76 -2.74 -6.80
C GLN A 30 -18.26 -1.57 -5.95
N PRO A 31 -19.37 -1.75 -5.21
CA PRO A 31 -19.90 -0.69 -4.37
C PRO A 31 -18.95 -0.42 -3.19
N LEU A 32 -18.76 0.86 -2.91
CA LEU A 32 -18.10 1.32 -1.69
C LEU A 32 -19.03 1.16 -0.47
N PRO A 33 -18.47 0.88 0.72
CA PRO A 33 -19.20 1.03 1.98
C PRO A 33 -19.81 2.44 2.13
N VAL A 34 -21.00 2.54 2.73
CA VAL A 34 -21.78 3.79 2.79
C VAL A 34 -20.98 4.95 3.37
N TYR A 35 -20.28 4.76 4.49
CA TYR A 35 -19.47 5.82 5.11
C TYR A 35 -18.30 6.28 4.22
N MET A 36 -17.78 5.42 3.34
CA MET A 36 -16.73 5.81 2.39
C MET A 36 -17.30 6.62 1.25
N ARG A 37 -18.51 6.31 0.78
CA ARG A 37 -19.20 7.11 -0.24
C ARG A 37 -19.38 8.55 0.23
N ASP A 38 -19.80 8.73 1.47
CA ASP A 38 -19.97 10.06 2.06
C ASP A 38 -18.61 10.77 2.26
N TYR A 39 -17.58 10.02 2.66
CA TYR A 39 -16.23 10.56 2.88
C TYR A 39 -15.52 10.96 1.58
N PHE A 40 -15.64 10.17 0.52
CA PHE A 40 -14.99 10.44 -0.77
C PHE A 40 -15.85 11.27 -1.72
N GLY A 41 -17.14 11.46 -1.44
CA GLY A 41 -17.97 12.41 -2.17
C GLY A 41 -18.11 12.14 -3.68
N GLY A 42 -17.92 10.88 -4.13
CA GLY A 42 -18.05 10.50 -5.54
C GLY A 42 -16.78 10.68 -6.39
N ALA A 43 -15.60 10.90 -5.78
CA ALA A 43 -14.33 10.97 -6.54
C ALA A 43 -13.66 9.62 -6.76
N GLU A 44 -14.26 8.54 -6.27
CA GLU A 44 -13.82 7.19 -6.56
C GLU A 44 -13.93 6.87 -8.05
N THR A 45 -12.88 6.28 -8.60
CA THR A 45 -12.85 5.78 -9.98
C THR A 45 -12.77 4.26 -10.05
N GLY A 46 -12.72 3.60 -8.90
CA GLY A 46 -12.79 2.16 -8.75
C GLY A 46 -12.53 1.73 -7.32
N SER A 47 -13.01 0.54 -6.96
CA SER A 47 -12.72 -0.03 -5.64
C SER A 47 -12.47 -1.53 -5.71
N ALA A 48 -11.78 -2.05 -4.70
CA ALA A 48 -11.46 -3.46 -4.60
C ALA A 48 -11.44 -3.90 -3.13
N ARG A 49 -11.65 -5.18 -2.89
CA ARG A 49 -11.59 -5.77 -1.54
C ARG A 49 -10.29 -6.51 -1.34
N PHE A 50 -9.76 -6.43 -0.13
CA PHE A 50 -8.57 -7.17 0.27
C PHE A 50 -8.61 -7.49 1.77
N HIS A 51 -8.95 -8.74 2.13
CA HIS A 51 -8.98 -9.23 3.51
C HIS A 51 -9.65 -8.25 4.50
N GLY A 52 -10.91 -7.90 4.24
CA GLY A 52 -11.66 -6.97 5.09
C GLY A 52 -11.28 -5.49 4.91
N LEU A 53 -10.26 -5.17 4.10
CA LEU A 53 -9.98 -3.82 3.63
C LEU A 53 -10.73 -3.52 2.32
N THR A 54 -11.01 -2.24 2.10
CA THR A 54 -11.43 -1.66 0.83
C THR A 54 -10.29 -0.78 0.32
N LEU A 55 -9.81 -1.09 -0.88
CA LEU A 55 -8.89 -0.27 -1.65
C LEU A 55 -9.72 0.65 -2.53
N VAL A 56 -9.42 1.94 -2.55
CA VAL A 56 -10.17 2.94 -3.32
C VAL A 56 -9.21 3.72 -4.19
N ARG A 57 -9.45 3.68 -5.51
CA ARG A 57 -8.80 4.56 -6.48
C ARG A 57 -9.57 5.87 -6.54
N LEU A 58 -8.85 6.99 -6.43
CA LEU A 58 -9.42 8.33 -6.46
C LEU A 58 -8.74 9.14 -7.55
N GLU A 59 -9.50 9.93 -8.29
CA GLU A 59 -8.99 10.98 -9.18
C GLU A 59 -9.40 12.36 -8.65
N ASN A 60 -8.57 13.38 -8.89
CA ASN A 60 -8.73 14.66 -8.21
C ASN A 60 -9.61 15.69 -8.96
N ASP A 61 -10.67 16.08 -8.25
CA ASP A 61 -11.20 17.46 -8.04
C ASP A 61 -12.35 17.53 -7.00
N ARG A 62 -12.81 16.39 -6.43
CA ARG A 62 -14.03 16.30 -5.59
C ARG A 62 -13.93 15.54 -4.23
N SER A 63 -12.75 15.13 -3.73
CA SER A 63 -12.65 14.36 -2.46
C SER A 63 -11.53 14.80 -1.51
N ALA A 64 -11.29 13.97 -0.47
CA ALA A 64 -10.37 14.12 0.68
C ALA A 64 -8.93 14.61 0.38
N TYR A 65 -8.52 14.73 -0.89
CA TYR A 65 -7.22 15.27 -1.30
C TYR A 65 -7.35 16.46 -2.28
N PRO A 66 -8.17 17.49 -1.98
CA PRO A 66 -8.60 18.50 -2.97
C PRO A 66 -7.46 19.36 -3.54
N HIS A 67 -6.27 19.32 -2.93
CA HIS A 67 -5.09 20.09 -3.34
C HIS A 67 -4.08 19.27 -4.14
N VAL A 68 -4.28 17.96 -4.26
CA VAL A 68 -3.42 17.11 -5.07
C VAL A 68 -3.99 17.07 -6.48
N ARG A 69 -3.13 17.06 -7.50
CA ARG A 69 -3.54 16.79 -8.88
C ARG A 69 -2.88 15.50 -9.30
N GLY A 70 -3.67 14.46 -9.43
CA GLY A 70 -3.18 13.13 -9.73
C GLY A 70 -4.05 12.04 -9.10
N GLU A 71 -3.71 10.83 -9.45
CA GLU A 71 -4.30 9.61 -8.93
C GLU A 71 -3.90 9.39 -7.47
N CYS A 72 -4.85 8.98 -6.64
CA CYS A 72 -4.62 8.61 -5.25
C CYS A 72 -5.13 7.20 -4.96
N LEU A 73 -4.48 6.56 -4.00
CA LEU A 73 -4.88 5.28 -3.44
C LEU A 73 -5.24 5.50 -1.97
N SER A 74 -6.42 5.03 -1.56
CA SER A 74 -6.82 4.94 -0.17
C SER A 74 -7.03 3.48 0.22
N VAL A 75 -6.56 3.11 1.41
CA VAL A 75 -6.67 1.76 1.98
C VAL A 75 -7.32 1.89 3.34
N GLN A 76 -8.57 1.47 3.41
CA GLN A 76 -9.42 1.63 4.57
C GLN A 76 -9.94 0.26 5.01
N PRO A 77 -10.19 0.00 6.30
CA PRO A 77 -11.03 -1.12 6.70
C PRO A 77 -12.40 -0.98 6.03
N SER A 78 -13.09 -2.06 5.71
CA SER A 78 -14.40 -2.04 5.05
C SER A 78 -15.57 -1.72 6.00
N ARG A 79 -15.30 -1.73 7.30
CA ARG A 79 -16.21 -1.26 8.35
C ARG A 79 -15.49 -0.16 9.13
N ALA A 80 -16.20 0.90 9.47
CA ALA A 80 -15.62 1.97 10.28
C ALA A 80 -15.08 1.40 11.61
N ALA A 81 -13.80 1.66 11.89
CA ALA A 81 -13.14 1.24 13.12
C ALA A 81 -12.29 2.42 13.62
N LEU A 82 -12.54 2.84 14.86
CA LEU A 82 -11.91 4.05 15.42
C LEU A 82 -10.40 3.89 15.65
N GLU A 83 -9.90 2.66 15.81
CA GLU A 83 -8.49 2.36 16.11
C GLU A 83 -7.76 1.64 14.97
N SER A 84 -8.39 1.47 13.81
CA SER A 84 -7.74 0.83 12.68
C SER A 84 -6.71 1.75 12.05
N THR A 85 -5.59 1.18 11.62
CA THR A 85 -4.69 1.88 10.71
C THR A 85 -5.42 2.16 9.41
N MET A 86 -5.20 3.35 8.87
CA MET A 86 -5.65 3.79 7.56
C MET A 86 -4.41 4.18 6.76
N GLY A 87 -4.39 3.81 5.49
CA GLY A 87 -3.27 4.12 4.59
C GLY A 87 -3.76 4.92 3.40
N GLY A 88 -2.93 5.82 2.89
CA GLY A 88 -3.25 6.49 1.65
C GLY A 88 -2.09 7.33 1.14
N GLY A 89 -2.08 7.55 -0.17
CA GLY A 89 -1.08 8.37 -0.82
C GLY A 89 -1.46 8.66 -2.26
N CYS A 90 -1.00 9.80 -2.76
CA CYS A 90 -1.23 10.22 -4.13
C CYS A 90 0.07 10.16 -4.93
N ALA A 91 -0.06 9.99 -6.24
CA ALA A 91 1.05 10.07 -7.16
C ALA A 91 1.71 11.46 -7.11
N ALA A 92 3.03 11.48 -7.31
CA ALA A 92 3.84 12.69 -7.34
C ALA A 92 4.89 12.59 -8.44
N GLY A 93 4.66 13.30 -9.55
CA GLY A 93 5.52 13.23 -10.74
C GLY A 93 5.56 11.81 -11.32
N ALA A 94 6.74 11.21 -11.41
CA ALA A 94 6.91 9.84 -11.90
C ALA A 94 6.67 8.76 -10.83
N ILE A 95 6.45 9.15 -9.57
CA ILE A 95 6.18 8.22 -8.48
C ILE A 95 4.67 7.98 -8.42
N GLY A 96 4.25 6.73 -8.61
CA GLY A 96 2.85 6.32 -8.55
C GLY A 96 2.26 6.41 -7.14
N ALA A 97 0.94 6.33 -7.03
CA ALA A 97 0.25 6.31 -5.75
C ALA A 97 0.57 5.04 -4.97
N SER A 98 0.84 5.16 -3.67
CA SER A 98 1.05 4.02 -2.78
C SER A 98 0.57 4.30 -1.37
N ALA A 99 0.28 3.24 -0.62
CA ALA A 99 -0.17 3.30 0.76
C ALA A 99 0.57 2.27 1.61
N GLN A 100 1.13 2.72 2.73
CA GLN A 100 1.68 1.83 3.76
C GLN A 100 0.58 1.52 4.78
N PHE A 101 0.55 0.29 5.26
CA PHE A 101 -0.43 -0.17 6.23
C PHE A 101 0.24 -1.08 7.26
N LEU A 102 0.10 -0.77 8.54
CA LEU A 102 0.56 -1.63 9.63
C LEU A 102 -0.63 -2.43 10.17
N VAL A 103 -0.51 -3.75 10.20
CA VAL A 103 -1.55 -4.58 10.82
C VAL A 103 -1.49 -4.40 12.34
N ASN A 104 -2.51 -3.79 12.91
CA ASN A 104 -2.65 -3.59 14.36
C ASN A 104 -3.85 -4.41 14.91
N PHE A 105 -4.11 -4.33 16.22
CA PHE A 105 -5.25 -5.04 16.83
C PHE A 105 -6.62 -4.57 16.34
N GLY A 106 -6.72 -3.34 15.85
CA GLY A 106 -7.92 -2.77 15.24
C GLY A 106 -8.12 -3.13 13.77
N ALA A 107 -7.16 -3.85 13.15
CA ALA A 107 -7.28 -4.29 11.76
C ALA A 107 -8.36 -5.38 11.61
N PRO A 108 -8.96 -5.53 10.41
CA PRO A 108 -9.96 -6.58 10.16
C PRO A 108 -9.46 -7.96 10.55
N GLU A 109 -10.33 -8.78 11.14
CA GLU A 109 -10.02 -10.16 11.54
C GLU A 109 -9.48 -10.98 10.37
N GLU A 110 -10.15 -10.89 9.22
CA GLU A 110 -9.75 -11.52 7.95
C GLU A 110 -8.31 -11.17 7.52
N LEU A 111 -7.85 -9.96 7.85
CA LEU A 111 -6.46 -9.54 7.59
C LEU A 111 -5.51 -10.12 8.63
N ARG A 112 -5.89 -10.09 9.91
CA ARG A 112 -5.09 -10.59 11.03
C ARG A 112 -4.86 -12.10 10.98
N ASP A 113 -5.81 -12.85 10.42
CA ASP A 113 -5.71 -14.30 10.23
C ASP A 113 -4.63 -14.69 9.21
N VAL A 114 -4.33 -13.80 8.27
CA VAL A 114 -3.33 -14.03 7.21
C VAL A 114 -2.01 -13.32 7.52
N TYR A 115 -2.09 -12.11 8.05
CA TYR A 115 -0.96 -11.24 8.36
C TYR A 115 -0.99 -10.90 9.85
N PRO A 116 -0.10 -11.45 10.68
CA PRO A 116 -0.09 -11.19 12.12
C PRO A 116 0.07 -9.71 12.45
N VAL A 117 -0.42 -9.31 13.64
CA VAL A 117 -0.21 -7.96 14.19
C VAL A 117 1.29 -7.62 14.19
N GLY A 118 1.62 -6.41 13.72
CA GLY A 118 2.99 -5.93 13.50
C GLY A 118 3.49 -6.10 12.06
N THR A 119 2.76 -6.81 11.21
CA THR A 119 3.11 -6.95 9.79
C THR A 119 2.91 -5.61 9.05
N ALA A 120 3.93 -5.17 8.33
CA ALA A 120 3.83 -4.02 7.43
C ALA A 120 3.50 -4.47 6.01
N LEU A 121 2.48 -3.85 5.42
CA LEU A 121 2.04 -4.04 4.04
C LEU A 121 2.24 -2.74 3.26
N LEU A 122 2.64 -2.88 2.00
CA LEU A 122 2.73 -1.80 1.04
C LEU A 122 1.82 -2.11 -0.14
N PHE A 123 0.93 -1.17 -0.44
CA PHE A 123 0.00 -1.21 -1.55
C PHE A 123 0.48 -0.21 -2.60
N ASP A 124 0.98 -0.70 -3.74
CA ASP A 124 1.43 0.14 -4.85
C ASP A 124 0.44 0.09 -6.00
N LEU A 125 -0.08 1.25 -6.41
CA LEU A 125 -0.92 1.35 -7.59
C LEU A 125 -0.05 1.36 -8.86
N ARG A 126 -0.26 0.38 -9.72
CA ARG A 126 0.42 0.25 -11.02
C ARG A 126 -0.61 -0.03 -12.10
N GLY A 127 -0.87 0.96 -12.95
CA GLY A 127 -1.87 0.85 -14.00
C GLY A 127 -3.29 0.74 -13.43
N ASP A 128 -3.91 -0.43 -13.57
CA ASP A 128 -5.28 -0.74 -13.11
C ASP A 128 -5.31 -1.67 -11.89
N ALA A 129 -4.16 -1.99 -11.31
CA ALA A 129 -4.04 -2.94 -10.22
C ALA A 129 -3.20 -2.40 -9.05
N VAL A 130 -3.54 -2.86 -7.86
CA VAL A 130 -2.77 -2.65 -6.64
C VAL A 130 -1.90 -3.88 -6.38
N HIS A 131 -0.60 -3.68 -6.37
CA HIS A 131 0.38 -4.69 -5.99
C HIS A 131 0.60 -4.62 -4.48
N VAL A 132 0.33 -5.72 -3.78
CA VAL A 132 0.47 -5.80 -2.33
C VAL A 132 1.76 -6.53 -1.99
N ARG A 133 2.61 -5.87 -1.20
CA ARG A 133 3.89 -6.41 -0.75
C ARG A 133 3.93 -6.45 0.77
N VAL A 134 4.55 -7.48 1.32
CA VAL A 134 4.77 -7.62 2.75
C VAL A 134 6.23 -7.36 3.09
N ASP A 135 6.47 -6.61 4.16
CA ASP A 135 7.81 -6.49 4.71
C ASP A 135 8.28 -7.82 5.31
N GLU A 136 9.39 -8.33 4.79
CA GLU A 136 10.00 -9.56 5.29
C GLU A 136 11.00 -9.31 6.42
N SER A 137 11.38 -8.05 6.69
CA SER A 137 12.34 -7.72 7.74
C SER A 137 11.77 -7.92 9.16
N SER A 138 10.44 -7.87 9.31
CA SER A 138 9.73 -8.27 10.53
C SER A 138 9.96 -9.72 10.98
N ARG A 139 10.48 -10.62 10.13
CA ARG A 139 10.85 -12.00 10.52
C ARG A 139 12.26 -12.15 11.08
N VAL A 140 13.11 -11.12 11.01
CA VAL A 140 14.48 -11.22 11.53
C VAL A 140 14.42 -11.10 13.06
N PRO A 141 14.77 -12.15 13.83
CA PRO A 141 14.88 -12.04 15.28
C PRO A 141 15.89 -10.94 15.61
N SER A 142 15.57 -10.06 16.57
CA SER A 142 16.53 -9.06 17.03
C SER A 142 17.87 -9.74 17.35
N PRO A 143 19.02 -9.23 16.85
CA PRO A 143 20.31 -9.79 17.23
C PRO A 143 20.43 -9.70 18.76
N THR A 144 20.48 -10.85 19.42
CA THR A 144 20.69 -10.93 20.86
C THR A 144 22.02 -10.23 21.15
N ARG A 145 21.97 -9.11 21.88
CA ARG A 145 23.17 -8.40 22.31
C ARG A 145 24.03 -9.38 23.12
N PRO A 146 25.30 -9.64 22.76
CA PRO A 146 26.14 -10.47 23.60
C PRO A 146 26.35 -9.78 24.96
N PRO A 147 26.32 -10.55 26.07
CA PRO A 147 26.65 -10.00 27.38
C PRO A 147 28.08 -9.45 27.37
N ARG A 148 28.27 -8.32 28.05
CA ARG A 148 29.59 -7.68 28.25
C ARG A 148 30.45 -8.52 29.18
#